data_AF-A0A1M3HI30-F1
#
_entry.id   AF-A0A1M3HI30-F1
#
_cell.length_a   1.000
_cell.length_b   1.000
_cell.length_c   1.000
_cell.angle_alpha   90.00
_cell.angle_beta   90.00
_cell.angle_gamma   90.00
#
_symmetry.space_group_name_H-M   'P 1'
#
loop_
_entity.id
_entity.type
_entity.pdbx_description
1 polymer ?
#
loop_
_entity_poly.entity_id
_entity_poly.type
_entity_poly.pdbx_seq_one_letter_code
_entity_poly.pdbx_strand_id
1 'polypeptide(L)'
;MTNLIIATFKEEAEAIEASQKFHELDSIGDITIYEMVIVKKNANGEAQVLQADTTEGLSTLSGMAIGSLIGALAGPVGFVAGMFTGTVVGTAVEADNYGFAEDFVSKAANQLQPGMASVIAEIEEDDPVFVDNSLSSLGGTLTRSDVDYEYTKHSDEEIDELDEEVAAARAKLKAASDKEKDKIRQKIVKLKEERKERIAEFKDKVKDAITDIKASAKDRKIEKLRSKIEKHHKKIADLEKQMQAVLGKESLKGAEA
;
A
#
# COMPACT_ATOMS: atom_id res chain seq x y z
N MET A 1 16.99 -6.50 9.40
CA MET A 1 16.53 -5.83 8.16
C MET A 1 15.06 -6.17 7.99
N THR A 2 14.23 -5.18 7.67
CA THR A 2 12.78 -5.37 7.49
C THR A 2 12.45 -5.69 6.04
N ASN A 3 11.83 -6.83 5.83
CA ASN A 3 11.52 -7.40 4.52
C ASN A 3 10.01 -7.63 4.37
N LEU A 4 9.53 -7.36 3.16
CA LEU A 4 8.23 -7.83 2.70
C LEU A 4 8.45 -9.16 2.00
N ILE A 5 7.82 -10.21 2.51
CA ILE A 5 7.90 -11.56 1.97
C ILE A 5 6.56 -12.02 1.41
N ILE A 6 6.66 -12.85 0.38
CA ILE A 6 5.53 -13.53 -0.25
C ILE A 6 5.93 -14.98 -0.44
N ALA A 7 5.37 -15.86 0.40
CA ALA A 7 5.54 -17.29 0.30
C ALA A 7 4.29 -17.90 -0.33
N THR A 8 4.41 -18.46 -1.54
CA THR A 8 3.28 -19.02 -2.31
C THR A 8 3.31 -20.54 -2.33
N PHE A 9 2.14 -21.16 -2.11
CA PHE A 9 1.96 -22.59 -1.95
C PHE A 9 0.84 -23.11 -2.85
N LYS A 10 0.88 -24.41 -3.15
CA LYS A 10 -0.14 -25.06 -3.96
C LYS A 10 -1.47 -25.21 -3.23
N GLU A 11 -1.43 -25.59 -1.95
CA GLU A 11 -2.63 -25.72 -1.13
C GLU A 11 -2.64 -24.68 0.00
N GLU A 12 -3.85 -24.38 0.46
CA GLU A 12 -4.10 -23.50 1.60
C GLU A 12 -3.48 -24.03 2.90
N ALA A 13 -3.45 -25.36 3.06
CA ALA A 13 -2.93 -25.99 4.27
C ALA A 13 -1.44 -25.69 4.48
N GLU A 14 -0.63 -25.68 3.43
CA GLU A 14 0.80 -25.35 3.56
C GLU A 14 1.04 -23.87 3.87
N ALA A 15 0.18 -22.97 3.36
CA ALA A 15 0.24 -21.56 3.73
C ALA A 15 -0.10 -21.33 5.22
N ILE A 16 -1.09 -22.08 5.74
CA ILE A 16 -1.42 -22.06 7.17
C ILE A 16 -0.27 -22.63 7.99
N GLU A 17 0.31 -23.77 7.61
CA GLU A 17 1.45 -24.35 8.31
C GLU A 17 2.67 -23.41 8.29
N ALA A 18 2.94 -22.75 7.18
CA ALA A 18 4.00 -21.74 7.08
C ALA A 18 3.78 -20.58 8.06
N SER A 19 2.55 -20.06 8.14
CA SER A 19 2.21 -18.98 9.09
C SER A 19 2.43 -19.39 10.54
N GLN A 20 2.15 -20.65 10.88
CA GLN A 20 2.40 -21.20 12.23
C GLN A 20 3.89 -21.26 12.52
N LYS A 21 4.71 -21.76 11.57
CA LYS A 21 6.17 -21.77 11.70
C LYS A 21 6.75 -20.37 11.84
N PHE A 22 6.22 -19.38 11.13
CA PHE A 22 6.64 -17.99 11.30
C PHE A 22 6.31 -17.47 12.70
N HIS A 23 5.11 -17.74 13.22
CA HIS A 23 4.77 -17.39 14.60
C HIS A 23 5.66 -18.08 15.63
N GLU A 24 6.06 -19.34 15.41
CA GLU A 24 7.02 -20.03 16.25
C GLU A 24 8.37 -19.28 16.27
N LEU A 25 8.89 -18.91 15.09
CA LEU A 25 10.12 -18.12 14.96
C LEU A 25 10.01 -16.74 15.66
N ASP A 26 8.88 -16.05 15.54
CA ASP A 26 8.62 -14.77 16.25
C ASP A 26 8.62 -14.98 17.77
N SER A 27 8.01 -16.07 18.26
CA SER A 27 7.86 -16.35 19.69
C SER A 27 9.17 -16.64 20.42
N ILE A 28 10.16 -17.16 19.69
CA ILE A 28 11.53 -17.44 20.17
C ILE A 28 12.49 -16.29 19.82
N GLY A 29 12.01 -15.30 19.07
CA GLY A 29 12.75 -14.10 18.68
C GLY A 29 13.69 -14.31 17.51
N ASP A 30 13.56 -15.37 16.71
CA ASP A 30 14.38 -15.56 15.51
C ASP A 30 14.04 -14.59 14.39
N ILE A 31 12.76 -14.18 14.33
CA ILE A 31 12.27 -13.09 13.48
C ILE A 31 11.38 -12.16 14.31
N THR A 32 10.95 -11.06 13.70
CA THR A 32 9.86 -10.22 14.18
C THR A 32 8.80 -10.15 13.10
N ILE A 33 7.57 -10.58 13.38
CA ILE A 33 6.43 -10.34 12.49
C ILE A 33 5.76 -9.02 12.87
N TYR A 34 5.72 -8.05 11.96
CA TYR A 34 4.95 -6.82 12.13
C TYR A 34 3.53 -6.98 11.65
N GLU A 35 3.36 -7.59 10.48
CA GLU A 35 2.07 -7.83 9.86
C GLU A 35 2.15 -9.10 9.02
N MET A 36 1.09 -9.91 9.05
CA MET A 36 1.02 -11.14 8.26
C MET A 36 -0.42 -11.41 7.87
N VAL A 37 -0.60 -11.89 6.65
CA VAL A 37 -1.89 -12.25 6.09
C VAL A 37 -1.75 -13.48 5.20
N ILE A 38 -2.79 -14.30 5.16
CA ILE A 38 -2.88 -15.39 4.19
C ILE A 38 -3.91 -15.01 3.14
N VAL A 39 -3.53 -15.10 1.87
CA VAL A 39 -4.39 -14.81 0.72
C VAL A 39 -4.55 -16.08 -0.10
N LYS A 40 -5.79 -16.47 -0.37
CA LYS A 40 -6.13 -17.56 -1.28
C LYS A 40 -6.73 -17.01 -2.56
N LYS A 41 -6.35 -17.58 -3.71
CA LYS A 41 -7.02 -17.27 -4.96
C LYS A 41 -8.05 -18.34 -5.28
N ASN A 42 -9.31 -17.94 -5.35
CA ASN A 42 -10.40 -18.87 -5.63
C ASN A 42 -10.38 -19.34 -7.10
N ALA A 43 -11.25 -20.29 -7.44
CA ALA A 43 -11.36 -20.82 -8.80
C ALA A 43 -11.77 -19.77 -9.86
N ASN A 44 -12.41 -18.67 -9.43
CA ASN A 44 -12.79 -17.55 -10.30
C ASN A 44 -11.62 -16.58 -10.54
N GLY A 45 -10.46 -16.81 -9.93
CA GLY A 45 -9.29 -15.95 -10.02
C GLY A 45 -9.31 -14.77 -9.05
N GLU A 46 -10.25 -14.72 -8.11
CA GLU A 46 -10.35 -13.64 -7.13
C GLU A 46 -9.50 -13.98 -5.89
N ALA A 47 -8.71 -13.01 -5.45
CA ALA A 47 -7.95 -13.10 -4.21
C ALA A 47 -8.86 -12.83 -2.99
N GLN A 48 -8.78 -13.70 -1.99
CA GLN A 48 -9.53 -13.62 -0.75
C GLN A 48 -8.56 -13.72 0.43
N VAL A 49 -8.64 -12.76 1.34
CA VAL A 49 -7.93 -12.86 2.62
C VAL A 49 -8.61 -13.93 3.46
N LEU A 50 -7.84 -14.92 3.90
CA LEU A 50 -8.33 -15.90 4.85
C LEU A 50 -8.39 -15.23 6.22
N GLN A 51 -9.60 -15.13 6.77
CA GLN A 51 -9.77 -14.87 8.19
C GLN A 51 -9.50 -16.20 8.91
N ALA A 52 -8.28 -16.40 9.39
CA ALA A 52 -8.01 -17.50 10.30
C ALA A 52 -8.76 -17.20 11.62
N ASP A 53 -9.57 -18.16 12.07
CA ASP A 53 -10.19 -18.21 13.41
C ASP A 53 -9.12 -18.41 14.52
N THR A 54 -7.91 -17.87 14.34
CA THR A 54 -6.89 -17.82 15.38
C THR A 54 -7.04 -16.49 16.11
N THR A 55 -7.50 -16.60 17.35
CA THR A 55 -7.73 -15.56 18.37
C THR A 55 -6.57 -14.56 18.56
N GLU A 56 -5.43 -14.70 17.88
CA GLU A 56 -4.23 -13.87 18.07
C GLU A 56 -3.49 -13.48 16.77
N GLY A 57 -3.94 -13.86 15.56
CA GLY A 57 -3.01 -13.91 14.40
C GLY A 57 -3.23 -12.94 13.23
N LEU A 58 -4.47 -12.59 12.90
CA LEU A 58 -4.75 -11.64 11.81
C LEU A 58 -4.98 -10.26 12.40
N SER A 59 -3.88 -9.58 12.67
CA SER A 59 -3.86 -8.17 13.00
C SER A 59 -4.70 -7.38 11.99
N THR A 60 -5.45 -6.39 12.50
CA THR A 60 -6.01 -5.32 11.66
C THR A 60 -4.94 -4.87 10.68
N LEU A 61 -5.21 -4.99 9.38
CA LEU A 61 -4.24 -4.64 8.35
C LEU A 61 -3.97 -3.14 8.40
N SER A 62 -2.88 -2.75 9.06
CA SER A 62 -2.46 -1.36 9.26
C SER A 62 -1.46 -0.93 8.20
N GLY A 63 -0.68 -1.87 7.67
CA GLY A 63 0.43 -1.60 6.75
C GLY A 63 -0.05 -1.18 5.36
N MET A 64 0.53 -0.08 4.88
CA MET A 64 0.32 0.43 3.53
C MET A 64 0.87 -0.56 2.48
N ALA A 65 2.00 -1.21 2.77
CA ALA A 65 2.66 -2.16 1.88
C ALA A 65 1.81 -3.41 1.63
N ILE A 66 1.43 -4.15 2.68
CA ILE A 66 0.60 -5.36 2.53
C ILE A 66 -0.78 -5.00 1.98
N GLY A 67 -1.39 -3.90 2.43
CA GLY A 67 -2.66 -3.42 1.87
C GLY A 67 -2.60 -3.13 0.36
N SER A 68 -1.49 -2.53 -0.11
CA SER A 68 -1.29 -2.28 -1.54
C SER A 68 -1.17 -3.57 -2.34
N LEU A 69 -0.49 -4.57 -1.80
CA LEU A 69 -0.29 -5.87 -2.43
C LEU A 69 -1.60 -6.66 -2.50
N ILE A 70 -2.37 -6.74 -1.41
CA ILE A 70 -3.71 -7.37 -1.44
C ILE A 70 -4.62 -6.66 -2.44
N GLY A 71 -4.61 -5.32 -2.44
CA GLY A 71 -5.35 -4.53 -3.41
C GLY A 71 -5.01 -4.94 -4.84
N ALA A 72 -3.73 -5.09 -5.15
CA ALA A 72 -3.28 -5.53 -6.47
C ALA A 72 -3.77 -6.93 -6.85
N LEU A 73 -3.73 -7.87 -5.90
CA LEU A 73 -4.23 -9.24 -6.09
C LEU A 73 -5.74 -9.28 -6.37
N ALA A 74 -6.50 -8.29 -5.87
CA ALA A 74 -7.92 -8.12 -6.18
C ALA A 74 -8.19 -7.52 -7.58
N GLY A 75 -7.16 -7.23 -8.37
CA GLY A 75 -7.24 -6.77 -9.75
C GLY A 75 -7.06 -5.26 -9.91
N PRO A 76 -7.19 -4.71 -11.14
CA PRO A 76 -6.83 -3.32 -11.45
C PRO A 76 -7.56 -2.26 -10.61
N VAL A 77 -8.80 -2.54 -10.21
CA VAL A 77 -9.59 -1.65 -9.35
C VAL A 77 -9.08 -1.68 -7.90
N GLY A 78 -8.73 -2.87 -7.39
CA GLY A 78 -8.14 -3.03 -6.07
C GLY A 78 -6.72 -2.47 -6.00
N PHE A 79 -5.93 -2.60 -7.06
CA PHE A 79 -4.59 -2.03 -7.18
C PHE A 79 -4.64 -0.51 -6.99
N VAL A 80 -5.52 0.16 -7.74
CA VAL A 80 -5.70 1.61 -7.64
C VAL A 80 -6.13 2.04 -6.23
N ALA A 81 -7.04 1.29 -5.58
CA ALA A 81 -7.43 1.56 -4.20
C ALA A 81 -6.27 1.37 -3.21
N GLY A 82 -5.46 0.33 -3.38
CA GLY A 82 -4.27 0.03 -2.58
C GLY A 82 -3.14 1.06 -2.77
N MET A 83 -2.94 1.54 -4.00
CA MET A 83 -2.02 2.63 -4.32
C MET A 83 -2.47 3.96 -3.72
N PHE A 84 -3.78 4.25 -3.70
CA PHE A 84 -4.30 5.45 -3.04
C PHE A 84 -4.07 5.44 -1.52
N THR A 85 -3.91 4.27 -0.92
CA THR A 85 -3.52 4.13 0.49
C THR A 85 -2.02 3.91 0.68
N GLY A 86 -1.24 3.65 -0.37
CA GLY A 86 0.16 3.24 -0.30
C GLY A 86 1.17 4.24 -0.88
N THR A 87 0.72 5.10 -1.80
CA THR A 87 1.55 6.07 -2.51
C THR A 87 0.76 7.35 -2.67
N VAL A 88 1.28 8.46 -2.14
CA VAL A 88 0.71 9.79 -2.39
C VAL A 88 0.81 10.07 -3.90
N VAL A 89 -0.30 9.95 -4.62
CA VAL A 89 -0.38 10.42 -6.01
C VAL A 89 -0.44 11.95 -5.98
N GLY A 90 0.73 12.59 -6.02
CA GLY A 90 0.86 14.03 -5.99
C GLY A 90 2.12 14.52 -6.71
N THR A 91 2.12 14.50 -8.04
CA THR A 91 2.94 15.32 -8.98
C THR A 91 4.45 15.57 -8.74
N ALA A 92 5.11 14.93 -7.77
CA ALA A 92 6.52 15.19 -7.45
C ALA A 92 7.22 13.99 -6.75
N VAL A 93 6.71 12.77 -6.90
CA VAL A 93 7.51 11.57 -6.60
C VAL A 93 8.15 11.16 -7.92
N GLU A 94 9.48 11.17 -7.94
CA GLU A 94 10.29 10.80 -9.11
C GLU A 94 9.81 9.47 -9.69
N ALA A 95 9.72 9.40 -11.01
CA ALA A 95 9.10 8.31 -11.76
C ALA A 95 9.80 6.93 -11.57
N ASP A 96 10.93 6.90 -10.88
CA ASP A 96 11.74 5.70 -10.68
C ASP A 96 11.18 4.78 -9.57
N ASN A 97 10.53 5.32 -8.54
CA ASN A 97 10.00 4.54 -7.40
C ASN A 97 8.69 3.76 -7.74
N TYR A 98 8.08 4.02 -8.90
CA TYR A 98 6.87 3.31 -9.34
C TYR A 98 7.17 1.90 -9.86
N GLY A 99 8.38 1.69 -10.42
CA GLY A 99 8.70 0.46 -11.15
C GLY A 99 8.92 -0.76 -10.28
N PHE A 100 9.49 -0.57 -9.08
CA PHE A 100 9.86 -1.69 -8.21
C PHE A 100 8.66 -2.28 -7.47
N ALA A 101 7.83 -1.43 -6.86
CA ALA A 101 6.59 -1.87 -6.21
C ALA A 101 5.67 -2.57 -7.23
N GLU A 102 5.57 -2.05 -8.45
CA GLU A 102 4.81 -2.69 -9.53
C GLU A 102 5.40 -4.06 -9.93
N ASP A 103 6.73 -4.20 -10.02
CA ASP A 103 7.38 -5.47 -10.37
C ASP A 103 7.24 -6.52 -9.27
N PHE A 104 7.43 -6.15 -7.99
CA PHE A 104 7.28 -7.05 -6.86
C PHE A 104 5.81 -7.52 -6.70
N VAL A 105 4.87 -6.59 -6.80
CA VAL A 105 3.43 -6.85 -6.75
C VAL A 105 2.97 -7.69 -7.96
N SER A 106 3.46 -7.39 -9.15
CA SER A 106 3.14 -8.13 -10.37
C SER A 106 3.67 -9.56 -10.30
N LYS A 107 4.91 -9.75 -9.82
CA LYS A 107 5.47 -11.09 -9.57
C LYS A 107 4.58 -11.89 -8.61
N ALA A 108 4.14 -11.28 -7.51
CA ALA A 108 3.23 -11.90 -6.57
C ALA A 108 1.89 -12.31 -7.20
N ALA A 109 1.26 -11.39 -7.95
CA ALA A 109 -0.01 -11.62 -8.61
C ALA A 109 0.05 -12.72 -9.68
N ASN A 110 1.19 -12.83 -10.36
CA ASN A 110 1.44 -13.85 -11.37
C ASN A 110 1.80 -15.22 -10.75
N GLN A 111 2.42 -15.25 -9.57
CA GLN A 111 2.73 -16.50 -8.86
C GLN A 111 1.48 -17.13 -8.23
N LEU A 112 0.56 -16.33 -7.71
CA LEU A 112 -0.67 -16.80 -7.08
C LEU A 112 -1.72 -17.18 -8.15
N GLN A 113 -1.81 -18.47 -8.48
CA GLN A 113 -2.78 -19.03 -9.44
C GLN A 113 -4.07 -19.50 -8.75
N PRO A 114 -5.20 -19.66 -9.48
CA PRO A 114 -6.43 -20.21 -8.90
C PRO A 114 -6.19 -21.54 -8.18
N GLY A 115 -6.69 -21.66 -6.95
CA GLY A 115 -6.49 -22.80 -6.05
C GLY A 115 -5.32 -22.65 -5.08
N MET A 116 -4.34 -21.79 -5.39
CA MET A 116 -3.17 -21.55 -4.56
C MET A 116 -3.44 -20.60 -3.40
N ALA A 117 -2.53 -20.58 -2.43
CA ALA A 117 -2.52 -19.65 -1.32
C ALA A 117 -1.11 -19.07 -1.10
N SER A 118 -1.04 -17.85 -0.58
CA SER A 118 0.21 -17.20 -0.22
C SER A 118 0.15 -16.61 1.19
N VAL A 119 1.25 -16.73 1.92
CA VAL A 119 1.52 -15.91 3.10
C VAL A 119 2.22 -14.64 2.63
N ILE A 120 1.68 -13.49 2.98
CA ILE A 120 2.30 -12.19 2.78
C ILE A 120 2.60 -11.64 4.17
N ALA A 121 3.86 -11.27 4.42
CA ALA A 121 4.26 -10.76 5.73
C ALA A 121 5.32 -9.67 5.63
N GLU A 122 5.21 -8.69 6.51
CA GLU A 122 6.26 -7.74 6.83
C GLU A 122 7.00 -8.28 8.05
N ILE A 123 8.25 -8.68 7.85
CA ILE A 123 9.07 -9.34 8.87
C ILE A 123 10.40 -8.63 9.02
N GLU A 124 10.89 -8.51 10.23
CA GLU A 124 12.30 -8.22 10.47
C GLU A 124 13.05 -9.52 10.75
N GLU A 125 14.17 -9.70 10.07
CA GLU A 125 15.06 -10.83 10.29
C GLU A 125 16.53 -10.40 10.20
N ASP A 126 17.37 -11.12 10.95
CA ASP A 126 18.83 -10.97 10.90
C ASP A 126 19.48 -11.96 9.94
N ASP A 127 18.89 -13.17 9.84
CA ASP A 127 19.37 -14.25 8.99
C ASP A 127 18.18 -14.87 8.23
N PRO A 128 18.16 -14.81 6.87
CA PRO A 128 17.05 -15.34 6.08
C PRO A 128 16.90 -16.86 6.19
N VAL A 129 17.94 -17.58 6.66
CA VAL A 129 17.95 -19.05 6.75
C VAL A 129 16.79 -19.59 7.59
N PHE A 130 16.32 -18.87 8.61
CA PHE A 130 15.20 -19.32 9.45
C PHE A 130 13.89 -19.42 8.65
N VAL A 131 13.55 -18.34 7.94
CA VAL A 131 12.37 -18.29 7.08
C VAL A 131 12.53 -19.27 5.93
N ASP A 132 13.67 -19.26 5.24
CA ASP A 132 13.92 -20.13 4.09
C ASP A 132 13.81 -21.62 4.45
N ASN A 133 14.37 -22.04 5.59
CA ASN A 133 14.29 -23.41 6.07
C ASN A 133 12.86 -23.81 6.45
N SER A 134 12.10 -22.93 7.10
CA SER A 134 10.71 -23.24 7.47
C SER A 134 9.81 -23.51 6.26
N LEU A 135 10.17 -22.95 5.10
CA LEU A 135 9.46 -23.12 3.82
C LEU A 135 9.94 -24.31 3.01
N SER A 136 11.20 -24.72 3.16
CA SER A 136 11.82 -25.79 2.37
C SER A 136 11.05 -27.11 2.40
N SER A 137 10.45 -27.45 3.55
CA SER A 137 9.66 -28.68 3.72
C SER A 137 8.24 -28.59 3.17
N LEU A 138 7.77 -27.37 2.86
CA LEU A 138 6.38 -27.08 2.46
C LEU A 138 6.23 -26.90 0.95
N GLY A 139 7.33 -26.92 0.19
CA GLY A 139 7.31 -26.75 -1.27
C GLY A 139 6.87 -25.35 -1.71
N GLY A 140 6.96 -24.36 -0.82
CA GLY A 140 6.61 -22.97 -1.11
C GLY A 140 7.66 -22.27 -1.98
N THR A 141 7.22 -21.29 -2.77
CA THR A 141 8.10 -20.35 -3.48
C THR A 141 8.14 -19.04 -2.71
N LEU A 142 9.34 -18.60 -2.31
CA LEU A 142 9.55 -17.36 -1.57
C LEU A 142 10.04 -16.25 -2.48
N THR A 143 9.34 -15.12 -2.45
CA THR A 143 9.84 -13.84 -2.98
C THR A 143 10.03 -12.89 -1.80
N ARG A 144 11.19 -12.22 -1.75
CA ARG A 144 11.56 -11.27 -0.69
C ARG A 144 11.93 -9.93 -1.31
N SER A 145 11.49 -8.86 -0.68
CA SER A 145 11.83 -7.48 -1.02
C SER A 145 12.20 -6.73 0.24
N ASP A 146 13.27 -5.94 0.16
CA ASP A 146 13.59 -4.97 1.21
C ASP A 146 12.47 -3.91 1.23
N VAL A 147 11.92 -3.62 2.42
CA VAL A 147 10.89 -2.57 2.59
C VAL A 147 11.52 -1.19 2.60
N ASP A 148 12.74 -1.10 3.12
CA ASP A 148 13.47 0.14 3.42
C ASP A 148 13.89 0.88 2.15
N TYR A 149 14.04 0.16 1.04
CA TYR A 149 14.50 0.75 -0.22
C TYR A 149 13.41 1.54 -0.97
N GLU A 150 12.11 1.22 -0.84
CA GLU A 150 11.15 1.57 -1.91
C GLU A 150 9.80 2.13 -1.46
N TYR A 151 9.27 1.77 -0.28
CA TYR A 151 8.02 2.35 0.21
C TYR A 151 8.23 3.62 1.04
N THR A 152 9.45 3.80 1.57
CA THR A 152 9.76 4.74 2.65
C THR A 152 11.08 5.46 2.41
N LYS A 153 11.30 6.04 1.22
CA LYS A 153 12.32 7.11 1.08
C LYS A 153 12.01 8.32 2.00
N HIS A 154 10.88 8.28 2.71
CA HIS A 154 10.50 9.12 3.85
C HIS A 154 10.05 8.19 5.00
N SER A 155 10.90 7.27 5.46
CA SER A 155 10.66 6.58 6.74
C SER A 155 10.41 7.65 7.80
N ASP A 156 9.32 7.50 8.54
CA ASP A 156 9.08 8.31 9.72
C ASP A 156 10.18 7.90 10.71
N GLU A 157 11.05 8.82 11.12
CA GLU A 157 12.16 8.53 12.05
C GLU A 157 11.66 7.81 13.30
N GLU A 158 10.40 8.07 13.72
CA GLU A 158 9.77 7.39 14.85
C GLU A 158 9.45 5.91 14.57
N ILE A 159 9.17 5.51 13.32
CA ILE A 159 8.99 4.10 12.94
C ILE A 159 10.34 3.37 12.96
N ASP A 160 11.39 4.01 12.45
CA ASP A 160 12.74 3.42 12.45
C ASP A 160 13.24 3.23 13.89
N GLU A 161 13.03 4.21 14.77
CA GLU A 161 13.35 4.10 16.20
C GLU A 161 12.59 2.95 16.88
N LEU A 162 11.31 2.78 16.57
CA LEU A 162 10.50 1.68 17.09
C LEU A 162 10.99 0.32 16.57
N ASP A 163 11.38 0.23 15.30
CA ASP A 163 11.96 -0.98 14.71
C ASP A 163 13.29 -1.34 15.37
N GLU A 164 14.18 -0.37 15.59
CA GLU A 164 15.42 -0.58 16.36
C GLU A 164 15.15 -1.03 17.80
N GLU A 165 14.15 -0.44 18.47
CA GLU A 165 13.76 -0.86 19.83
C GLU A 165 13.21 -2.29 19.88
N VAL A 166 12.44 -2.69 18.87
CA VAL A 166 11.94 -4.05 18.72
C VAL A 166 13.08 -5.02 18.47
N ALA A 167 14.00 -4.71 17.56
CA ALA A 167 15.20 -5.50 17.29
C ALA A 167 16.06 -5.69 18.56
N ALA A 168 16.28 -4.61 19.31
CA ALA A 168 17.02 -4.64 20.57
C ALA A 168 16.30 -5.48 21.65
N ALA A 169 14.97 -5.41 21.72
CA ALA A 169 14.18 -6.23 22.64
C ALA A 169 14.19 -7.72 22.21
N ARG A 170 14.13 -8.01 20.92
CA ARG A 170 14.26 -9.37 20.35
C ARG A 170 15.62 -9.98 20.66
N ALA A 171 16.71 -9.23 20.47
CA ALA A 171 18.05 -9.70 20.80
C ALA A 171 18.16 -10.06 22.30
N LYS A 172 17.53 -9.28 23.18
CA LYS A 172 17.42 -9.61 24.61
C LYS A 172 16.57 -10.86 24.85
N LEU A 173 15.49 -11.06 24.09
CA LEU A 173 14.62 -12.23 24.20
C LEU A 173 15.40 -13.54 23.95
N LYS A 174 16.26 -13.56 22.92
CA LYS A 174 17.12 -14.72 22.61
C LYS A 174 18.09 -15.06 23.74
N ALA A 175 18.61 -14.05 24.44
CA ALA A 175 19.64 -14.21 25.46
C ALA A 175 19.10 -14.36 26.91
N ALA A 176 17.82 -14.05 27.15
CA ALA A 176 17.25 -13.96 28.49
C ALA A 176 16.86 -15.33 29.10
N SER A 177 16.80 -15.37 30.43
CA SER A 177 16.24 -16.50 31.18
C SER A 177 14.70 -16.56 31.04
N ASP A 178 14.09 -17.74 31.21
CA ASP A 178 12.64 -17.90 31.02
C ASP A 178 11.78 -16.95 31.87
N LYS A 179 12.27 -16.58 33.06
CA LYS A 179 11.60 -15.66 33.98
C LYS A 179 11.56 -14.21 33.48
N GLU A 180 12.48 -13.83 32.58
CA GLU A 180 12.61 -12.48 32.03
C GLU A 180 11.95 -12.37 30.64
N LYS A 181 11.82 -13.48 29.91
CA LYS A 181 11.23 -13.53 28.57
C LYS A 181 9.82 -12.96 28.52
N ASP A 182 8.99 -13.21 29.52
CA ASP A 182 7.60 -12.72 29.52
C ASP A 182 7.52 -11.19 29.54
N LYS A 183 8.38 -10.52 30.31
CA LYS A 183 8.46 -9.05 30.31
C LYS A 183 8.97 -8.51 28.98
N ILE A 184 9.95 -9.20 28.38
CA ILE A 184 10.51 -8.81 27.09
C ILE A 184 9.45 -8.97 25.99
N ARG A 185 8.71 -10.07 25.99
CA ARG A 185 7.57 -10.30 25.07
C ARG A 185 6.52 -9.21 25.21
N GLN A 186 6.14 -8.85 26.44
CA GLN A 186 5.21 -7.74 26.67
C GLN A 186 5.74 -6.41 26.13
N LYS A 187 7.05 -6.13 26.28
CA LYS A 187 7.66 -4.93 25.69
C LYS A 187 7.58 -4.96 24.15
N ILE A 188 7.94 -6.10 23.53
CA ILE A 188 7.87 -6.27 22.07
C ILE A 188 6.44 -6.04 21.56
N VAL A 189 5.44 -6.63 22.22
CA VAL A 189 4.02 -6.42 21.86
C VAL A 189 3.64 -4.95 21.95
N LYS A 190 4.05 -4.25 23.03
CA LYS A 190 3.78 -2.82 23.19
C LYS A 190 4.40 -1.97 22.08
N LEU A 191 5.67 -2.22 21.75
CA LEU A 191 6.38 -1.51 20.68
C LEU A 191 5.76 -1.77 19.31
N LYS A 192 5.34 -3.02 19.02
CA LYS A 192 4.63 -3.37 17.78
C LYS A 192 3.29 -2.62 17.66
N GLU A 193 2.55 -2.47 18.76
CA GLU A 193 1.30 -1.69 18.77
C GLU A 193 1.56 -0.19 18.59
N GLU A 194 2.59 0.39 19.22
CA GLU A 194 3.00 1.79 19.01
C GLU A 194 3.39 2.06 17.54
N ARG A 195 4.15 1.14 16.94
CA ARG A 195 4.51 1.19 15.51
C ARG A 195 3.27 1.19 14.63
N LYS A 196 2.32 0.30 14.93
CA LYS A 196 1.05 0.17 14.20
C LYS A 196 0.18 1.42 14.31
N GLU A 197 0.08 2.01 15.50
CA GLU A 197 -0.61 3.29 15.71
C GLU A 197 0.05 4.39 14.87
N ARG A 198 1.38 4.45 14.84
CA ARG A 198 2.10 5.46 14.07
C ARG A 198 1.88 5.32 12.55
N ILE A 199 1.90 4.09 12.04
CA ILE A 199 1.58 3.80 10.63
C ILE A 199 0.13 4.21 10.31
N ALA A 200 -0.81 3.98 11.24
CA ALA A 200 -2.20 4.39 11.05
C ALA A 200 -2.35 5.93 10.99
N GLU A 201 -1.68 6.66 11.89
CA GLU A 201 -1.63 8.13 11.85
C GLU A 201 -1.04 8.65 10.54
N PHE A 202 0.06 8.05 10.08
CA PHE A 202 0.68 8.41 8.81
C PHE A 202 -0.27 8.15 7.63
N LYS A 203 -0.94 7.00 7.61
CA LYS A 203 -1.95 6.65 6.60
C LYS A 203 -3.10 7.65 6.55
N ASP A 204 -3.59 8.10 7.70
CA ASP A 204 -4.66 9.10 7.77
C ASP A 204 -4.17 10.47 7.26
N LYS A 205 -2.95 10.90 7.62
CA LYS A 205 -2.33 12.12 7.05
C LYS A 205 -2.20 12.05 5.53
N VAL A 206 -1.76 10.90 5.00
CA VAL A 206 -1.65 10.65 3.55
C VAL A 206 -3.01 10.72 2.87
N LYS A 207 -4.04 10.11 3.46
CA LYS A 207 -5.41 10.13 2.94
C LYS A 207 -6.00 11.54 2.91
N ASP A 208 -5.77 12.33 3.94
CA ASP A 208 -6.20 13.74 4.02
C ASP A 208 -5.50 14.56 2.93
N ALA A 209 -4.18 14.43 2.78
CA ALA A 209 -3.42 15.10 1.73
C ALA A 209 -3.91 14.73 0.31
N ILE A 210 -4.22 13.45 0.05
CA ILE A 210 -4.79 13.00 -1.24
C ILE A 210 -6.18 13.62 -1.47
N THR A 211 -6.99 13.75 -0.42
CA THR A 211 -8.32 14.35 -0.49
C THR A 211 -8.22 15.83 -0.85
N ASP A 212 -7.28 16.55 -0.24
CA ASP A 212 -6.99 17.96 -0.53
C ASP A 212 -6.44 18.16 -1.94
N ILE A 213 -5.56 17.28 -2.42
CA ILE A 213 -5.08 17.27 -3.81
C ILE A 213 -6.26 17.05 -4.78
N LYS A 214 -7.16 16.10 -4.49
CA LYS A 214 -8.35 15.86 -5.33
C LYS A 214 -9.30 17.06 -5.34
N ALA A 215 -9.52 17.71 -4.20
CA ALA A 215 -10.34 18.92 -4.09
C ALA A 215 -9.74 20.06 -4.92
N SER A 216 -8.46 20.38 -4.69
CA SER A 216 -7.76 21.44 -5.43
C SER A 216 -7.63 21.16 -6.93
N ALA A 217 -7.50 19.90 -7.34
CA ALA A 217 -7.52 19.52 -8.76
C ALA A 217 -8.90 19.73 -9.41
N LYS A 218 -9.99 19.44 -8.69
CA LYS A 218 -11.36 19.75 -9.14
C LYS A 218 -11.56 21.26 -9.27
N ASP A 219 -11.11 22.03 -8.29
CA ASP A 219 -11.21 23.50 -8.31
C ASP A 219 -10.45 24.12 -9.49
N ARG A 220 -9.21 23.68 -9.73
CA ARG A 220 -8.42 24.07 -10.92
C ARG A 220 -9.13 23.72 -12.23
N LYS A 221 -9.85 22.59 -12.28
CA LYS A 221 -10.62 22.18 -13.47
C LYS A 221 -11.86 23.06 -13.66
N ILE A 222 -12.56 23.42 -12.58
CA ILE A 222 -13.69 24.35 -12.57
C ILE A 222 -13.24 25.74 -13.02
N GLU A 223 -12.09 26.23 -12.54
CA GLU A 223 -11.52 27.52 -12.93
C GLU A 223 -11.17 27.57 -14.42
N LYS A 224 -10.54 26.51 -14.96
CA LYS A 224 -10.28 26.39 -16.41
C LYS A 224 -11.57 26.39 -17.24
N LEU A 225 -12.65 25.76 -16.76
CA LEU A 225 -13.96 25.78 -17.42
C LEU A 225 -14.59 27.18 -17.39
N ARG A 226 -14.55 27.87 -16.25
CA ARG A 226 -15.02 29.26 -16.12
C ARG A 226 -14.28 30.21 -17.06
N SER A 227 -12.94 30.10 -17.12
CA SER A 227 -12.11 30.87 -18.05
C SER A 227 -12.50 30.65 -19.52
N LYS A 228 -12.78 29.40 -19.91
CA LYS A 228 -13.27 29.09 -21.27
C LYS A 228 -14.65 29.69 -21.54
N ILE A 229 -15.58 29.59 -20.59
CA ILE A 229 -16.93 30.17 -20.70
C ILE A 229 -16.86 31.69 -20.87
N GLU A 230 -16.00 32.37 -20.11
CA GLU A 230 -15.83 33.82 -20.21
C GLU A 230 -15.22 34.24 -21.56
N LYS A 231 -14.23 33.49 -22.06
CA LYS A 231 -13.69 33.69 -23.43
C LYS A 231 -14.75 33.54 -24.50
N HIS A 232 -15.65 32.56 -24.37
CA HIS A 232 -16.74 32.37 -25.33
C HIS A 232 -17.79 33.48 -25.24
N HIS A 233 -18.14 33.95 -24.03
CA HIS A 233 -19.03 35.10 -23.85
C HIS A 233 -18.49 36.37 -24.54
N LYS A 234 -17.19 36.67 -24.37
CA LYS A 234 -16.57 37.82 -25.06
C LYS A 234 -16.64 37.68 -26.58
N LYS A 235 -16.39 36.48 -27.12
CA LYS A 235 -16.50 36.21 -28.57
C LYS A 235 -17.93 36.38 -29.09
N ILE A 236 -18.93 35.92 -28.34
CA ILE A 236 -20.34 36.08 -28.71
C ILE A 236 -20.71 37.56 -28.74
N ALA A 237 -20.34 38.32 -27.71
CA ALA A 237 -20.59 39.77 -27.65
C ALA A 237 -19.91 40.54 -28.80
N ASP A 238 -18.69 40.17 -29.18
CA ASP A 238 -18.00 40.77 -30.33
C ASP A 238 -18.68 40.41 -31.67
N LEU A 239 -19.14 39.16 -31.83
CA LEU A 239 -19.90 38.72 -33.00
C LEU A 239 -21.25 39.45 -33.10
N GLU A 240 -21.95 39.66 -31.98
CA GLU A 240 -23.19 40.44 -31.93
C GLU A 240 -22.97 41.89 -32.35
N LYS A 241 -21.89 42.52 -31.87
CA LYS A 241 -21.49 43.87 -32.31
C LYS A 241 -21.17 43.92 -33.80
N GLN A 242 -20.44 42.94 -34.32
CA GLN A 242 -20.14 42.85 -35.75
C GLN A 242 -21.41 42.68 -36.59
N MET A 243 -22.33 41.81 -36.14
CA MET A 243 -23.61 41.59 -36.81
C MET A 243 -24.48 42.84 -36.82
N GLN A 244 -24.57 43.58 -35.70
CA GLN A 244 -25.29 44.86 -35.68
C GLN A 244 -24.64 45.92 -36.57
N ALA A 245 -23.31 45.95 -36.66
CA ALA A 245 -22.60 46.86 -37.55
C ALA A 245 -22.83 46.55 -39.04
N VAL A 246 -23.04 45.27 -39.39
CA VAL A 246 -23.41 44.86 -40.77
C VAL A 246 -24.86 45.22 -41.07
N LEU A 247 -25.81 44.88 -40.18
CA LEU A 247 -27.23 45.18 -40.35
C LEU A 247 -27.50 46.70 -40.40
N GLY A 248 -26.77 47.49 -39.61
CA GLY A 248 -26.84 48.96 -39.65
C GLY A 248 -26.23 49.57 -40.92
N LYS A 249 -25.33 48.86 -41.61
CA LYS A 249 -24.78 49.29 -42.92
C LYS A 249 -25.71 48.94 -44.08
N GLU A 250 -26.47 47.85 -43.98
CA GLU A 250 -27.47 47.47 -45.00
C GLU A 250 -28.72 48.36 -44.96
N SER A 251 -29.16 48.80 -43.77
CA SER A 251 -30.29 49.73 -43.65
C SER A 251 -29.99 51.12 -44.22
N LEU A 252 -28.74 51.57 -44.18
CA LEU A 252 -28.29 52.83 -44.79
C LEU A 252 -28.22 52.74 -46.32
N LYS A 253 -27.84 51.58 -46.89
CA LYS A 253 -27.81 51.37 -48.34
C LYS A 253 -29.20 51.24 -48.98
N GLY A 254 -30.20 50.78 -48.23
CA GLY A 254 -31.58 50.68 -48.72
C GLY A 254 -32.38 51.99 -48.69
N ALA A 255 -31.86 53.03 -48.03
CA ALA A 255 -32.50 54.35 -47.95
C ALA A 255 -32.00 55.36 -49.01
N GLU A 256 -30.95 55.02 -49.77
CA GLU A 256 -30.40 55.84 -50.86
C GLU A 256 -30.80 55.34 -52.27
N ALA A 257 -31.79 54.44 -52.38
CA ALA A 257 -32.33 53.94 -53.64
C ALA A 257 -33.75 54.44 -53.92
#